data_AF-A0A382ZCM3-F1
#
_entry.id   AF-A0A382ZCM3-F1
#
_cell.length_a   1.000
_cell.length_b   1.000
_cell.length_c   1.000
_cell.angle_alpha   90.00
_cell.angle_beta   90.00
_cell.angle_gamma   90.00
#
_symmetry.space_group_name_H-M   'P 1'
#
loop_
_entity.id
_entity.type
_entity.pdbx_description
1 polymer ?
#
loop_
_entity_poly.entity_id
_entity_poly.type
_entity_poly.pdbx_seq_one_letter_code
_entity_poly.pdbx_strand_id
1 'polypeptide(L)'
;MEIIMKLDLNLKHENVHIFTTEEVIRNQVKDFIHTRMDEANAEPVNQYNRKSKGWSMVEILAEVSVRFGEDMADFAKRYIVTDICGIK
;
A
#
# COMPACT_ATOMS: atom_id res chain seq x y z
N MET A 1 -10.79 8.17 -39.94
CA MET A 1 -10.42 9.44 -39.27
C MET A 1 -9.57 9.05 -38.07
N GLU A 2 -8.25 9.07 -38.20
CA GLU A 2 -7.34 8.78 -37.09
C GLU A 2 -7.16 10.06 -36.26
N ILE A 3 -7.58 10.01 -35.00
CA ILE A 3 -7.27 11.07 -34.04
C ILE A 3 -5.86 10.80 -33.55
N ILE A 4 -4.87 11.45 -34.16
CA ILE A 4 -3.52 11.54 -33.60
C ILE A 4 -3.63 12.43 -32.37
N MET A 5 -3.71 11.81 -31.18
CA MET A 5 -3.48 12.53 -29.93
C MET A 5 -2.02 13.02 -29.93
N LYS A 6 -1.81 14.28 -30.29
CA LYS A 6 -0.56 14.95 -29.99
C LYS A 6 -0.51 15.13 -28.47
N LEU A 7 0.26 14.28 -27.78
CA LEU A 7 0.69 14.60 -26.42
C LEU A 7 1.64 15.81 -26.53
N ASP A 8 1.13 17.00 -26.22
CA ASP A 8 1.96 18.16 -25.91
C ASP A 8 2.67 17.90 -24.58
N LEU A 9 3.77 17.16 -24.65
CA LEU A 9 4.69 16.92 -23.54
C LEU A 9 5.49 18.20 -23.27
N ASN A 10 4.84 19.21 -22.69
CA ASN A 10 5.50 20.32 -22.01
C ASN A 10 6.15 19.81 -20.70
N LEU A 11 7.09 18.87 -20.83
CA LEU A 11 7.91 18.34 -19.75
C LEU A 11 8.94 19.40 -19.35
N LYS A 12 8.50 20.43 -18.63
CA LYS A 12 9.42 21.28 -17.88
C LYS A 12 10.01 20.45 -16.75
N HIS A 13 11.32 20.58 -16.52
CA HIS A 13 12.06 19.83 -15.50
C HIS A 13 11.43 19.90 -14.09
N GLU A 14 10.68 20.97 -13.83
CA GLU A 14 9.94 21.24 -12.59
C GLU A 14 8.72 20.31 -12.37
N ASN A 15 8.19 19.69 -13.43
CA ASN A 15 6.97 18.87 -13.40
C ASN A 15 7.23 17.37 -13.57
N VAL A 16 8.49 16.93 -13.59
CA VAL A 16 8.86 15.51 -13.74
C VAL A 16 9.42 15.00 -12.43
N HIS A 17 8.73 14.04 -11.81
CA HIS A 17 9.24 13.31 -10.65
C HIS A 17 9.75 11.94 -11.11
N ILE A 18 11.05 11.73 -10.94
CA ILE A 18 11.69 10.44 -11.23
C ILE A 18 11.69 9.65 -9.93
N PHE A 19 11.07 8.47 -9.97
CA PHE A 19 11.09 7.53 -8.85
C PHE A 19 12.02 6.37 -9.16
N THR A 20 12.76 5.95 -8.15
CA THR A 20 13.48 4.68 -8.18
C THR A 20 12.48 3.53 -8.11
N THR A 21 12.88 2.36 -8.63
CA THR A 21 12.07 1.13 -8.52
C THR A 21 11.75 0.80 -7.06
N GLU A 22 12.71 1.03 -6.16
CA GLU A 22 12.52 0.79 -4.73
C GLU A 22 11.43 1.72 -4.13
N GLU A 23 11.43 3.00 -4.47
CA GLU A 23 10.40 3.94 -4.00
C GLU A 23 9.00 3.53 -4.50
N VAL A 24 8.91 3.09 -5.75
CA VAL A 24 7.64 2.60 -6.32
C VAL A 24 7.14 1.38 -5.54
N ILE A 25 8.01 0.39 -5.29
CA ILE A 25 7.63 -0.81 -4.54
C ILE A 25 7.23 -0.47 -3.10
N ARG A 26 7.99 0.39 -2.42
CA ARG A 26 7.66 0.83 -1.06
C ARG A 26 6.30 1.52 -1.01
N ASN A 27 5.96 2.34 -2.00
CA ASN A 27 4.64 2.98 -2.07
C ASN A 27 3.54 1.95 -2.32
N GLN A 28 3.73 0.99 -3.23
CA GLN A 28 2.78 -0.09 -3.46
C GLN A 28 2.53 -0.92 -2.19
N VAL A 29 3.57 -1.19 -1.40
CA VAL A 29 3.45 -1.89 -0.11
C VAL A 29 2.61 -1.07 0.89
N LYS A 30 2.83 0.25 0.97
CA LYS A 30 2.01 1.13 1.84
C LYS A 30 0.54 1.12 1.43
N ASP A 31 0.24 1.27 0.14
CA ASP A 31 -1.13 1.28 -0.38
C ASP A 31 -1.83 -0.06 -0.11
N PHE A 32 -1.09 -1.16 -0.28
CA PHE A 32 -1.58 -2.50 0.04
C PHE A 32 -1.94 -2.66 1.51
N ILE A 33 -1.08 -2.18 2.42
CA ILE A 33 -1.33 -2.22 3.87
C ILE A 33 -2.62 -1.46 4.21
N HIS A 34 -2.78 -0.23 3.71
CA HIS A 34 -4.00 0.57 3.95
C HIS A 34 -5.24 -0.13 3.41
N THR A 35 -5.16 -0.69 2.20
CA THR A 35 -6.27 -1.46 1.61
C THR A 35 -6.71 -2.60 2.53
N ARG A 36 -5.76 -3.37 3.08
CA ARG A 36 -6.08 -4.47 4.00
C ARG A 36 -6.71 -4.01 5.31
N MET A 37 -6.23 -2.89 5.84
CA MET A 37 -6.79 -2.30 7.06
C MET A 37 -8.22 -1.82 6.82
N ASP A 38 -8.48 -1.17 5.68
CA ASP A 38 -9.81 -0.69 5.30
C ASP A 38 -10.78 -1.85 5.07
N GLU A 39 -10.35 -2.89 4.34
CA GLU A 39 -11.14 -4.12 4.12
C GLU A 39 -11.53 -4.79 5.45
N ALA A 40 -10.59 -4.92 6.39
CA ALA A 40 -10.86 -5.49 7.71
C ALA A 40 -11.83 -4.64 8.56
N ASN A 41 -11.88 -3.33 8.32
CA ASN A 41 -12.77 -2.41 9.02
C ASN A 41 -14.13 -2.21 8.33
N ALA A 42 -14.24 -2.57 7.04
CA ALA A 42 -15.45 -2.44 6.25
C ALA A 42 -16.45 -3.59 6.45
N GLU A 43 -15.99 -4.77 6.90
CA GLU A 43 -16.89 -5.91 7.14
C GLU A 43 -17.92 -5.59 8.25
N PRO A 44 -19.24 -5.68 7.97
CA PRO A 44 -20.26 -5.45 8.97
C PRO A 44 -20.26 -6.57 10.01
N VAL A 45 -20.03 -6.20 11.27
CA VAL A 45 -20.15 -7.13 12.41
C VAL A 45 -21.62 -7.51 12.54
N ASN A 46 -21.93 -8.79 12.35
CA ASN A 46 -23.27 -9.33 12.55
C ASN A 46 -23.21 -10.58 13.43
N GLN A 47 -24.37 -11.09 13.86
CA GLN A 47 -24.45 -12.20 14.81
C GLN A 47 -23.77 -13.50 14.32
N TYR A 48 -23.53 -13.62 13.00
CA TYR A 48 -22.86 -14.75 12.36
C TYR A 48 -21.40 -14.48 12.01
N ASN A 49 -21.02 -13.20 11.87
CA ASN A 49 -19.66 -12.75 11.62
C ASN A 49 -19.18 -11.90 12.79
N ARG A 50 -18.71 -12.57 13.86
CA ARG A 50 -18.03 -11.94 15.00
C ARG A 50 -16.56 -11.62 14.69
N LYS A 51 -16.17 -11.44 13.41
CA LYS A 51 -14.85 -10.89 13.12
C LYS A 51 -14.77 -9.53 13.80
N SER A 52 -13.81 -9.40 14.71
CA SER A 52 -13.51 -8.13 15.38
C SER A 52 -13.24 -7.07 14.30
N LYS A 53 -13.78 -5.86 14.47
CA LYS A 53 -13.28 -4.70 13.72
C LYS A 53 -11.79 -4.53 14.07
N GLY A 54 -10.92 -4.92 13.17
CA GLY A 54 -9.49 -4.92 13.42
C GLY A 54 -8.74 -5.75 12.39
N TRP A 55 -7.51 -5.35 12.14
CA TRP A 55 -6.60 -5.99 11.21
C TRP A 55 -5.50 -6.74 11.98
N SER A 56 -5.05 -7.87 11.43
CA SER A 56 -3.92 -8.62 11.96
C SER A 56 -2.64 -8.20 11.26
N MET A 57 -1.72 -7.62 12.03
CA MET A 57 -0.39 -7.28 11.50
C MET A 57 0.31 -8.52 10.92
N VAL A 58 0.19 -9.67 11.58
CA VAL A 58 0.85 -10.92 11.15
C VAL A 58 0.34 -11.37 9.79
N GLU A 59 -0.99 -11.30 9.57
CA GLU A 59 -1.59 -11.68 8.28
C GLU A 59 -1.16 -10.72 7.16
N ILE A 60 -1.18 -9.41 7.43
CA ILE A 60 -0.72 -8.40 6.48
C ILE A 60 0.76 -8.63 6.11
N LEU A 61 1.63 -8.87 7.10
CA LEU A 61 3.06 -9.10 6.86
C LEU A 61 3.31 -10.38 6.06
N ALA A 62 2.59 -11.46 6.35
CA ALA A 62 2.69 -12.70 5.59
C ALA A 62 2.32 -12.47 4.11
N GLU A 63 1.24 -11.73 3.85
CA GLU A 63 0.87 -11.40 2.48
C GLU A 63 1.86 -10.46 1.79
N VAL A 64 2.40 -9.47 2.51
CA VAL A 64 3.47 -8.61 1.97
C VAL A 64 4.66 -9.44 1.55
N SER A 65 5.11 -10.38 2.40
CA SER A 65 6.23 -11.27 2.11
C SER A 65 6.00 -12.09 0.84
N VAL A 66 4.79 -12.65 0.67
CA VAL A 66 4.45 -13.46 -0.51
C VAL A 66 4.39 -12.63 -1.79
N ARG A 67 3.85 -11.40 -1.71
CA ARG A 67 3.60 -10.57 -2.90
C ARG A 67 4.80 -9.73 -3.32
N PHE A 68 5.56 -9.22 -2.36
CA PHE A 68 6.61 -8.21 -2.58
C PHE A 68 7.99 -8.66 -2.11
N GLY A 69 8.10 -9.85 -1.49
CA GLY A 69 9.35 -10.41 -0.98
C GLY A 69 9.57 -10.16 0.51
N GLU A 70 10.41 -11.00 1.13
CA GLU A 70 10.70 -10.98 2.57
C GLU A 70 11.26 -9.61 3.03
N ASP A 71 12.14 -8.99 2.24
CA ASP A 71 12.72 -7.68 2.55
C ASP A 71 11.64 -6.59 2.73
N MET A 72 10.54 -6.70 1.99
CA MET A 72 9.44 -5.75 2.09
C MET A 72 8.56 -6.00 3.32
N ALA A 73 8.57 -7.21 3.89
CA ALA A 73 7.87 -7.49 5.14
C ALA A 73 8.55 -6.75 6.31
N ASP A 74 9.87 -6.67 6.35
CA ASP A 74 10.60 -5.89 7.36
C ASP A 74 10.39 -4.38 7.21
N PHE A 75 10.31 -3.89 5.98
CA PHE A 75 9.89 -2.52 5.70
C PHE A 75 8.46 -2.27 6.20
N ALA A 76 7.50 -3.13 5.81
CA ALA A 76 6.10 -3.03 6.21
C ALA A 76 5.92 -3.06 7.72
N LYS A 77 6.67 -3.92 8.42
CA LYS A 77 6.65 -4.01 9.89
C LYS A 77 7.03 -2.69 10.52
N ARG A 78 8.13 -2.09 10.07
CA ARG A 78 8.60 -0.79 10.57
C ARG A 78 7.61 0.34 10.27
N TYR A 79 7.06 0.35 9.05
CA TYR A 79 6.06 1.32 8.63
C TYR A 79 4.80 1.23 9.49
N ILE A 80 4.27 0.02 9.71
CA ILE A 80 3.08 -0.18 10.54
C ILE A 80 3.34 0.28 11.99
N VAL A 81 4.43 -0.17 12.61
CA VAL A 81 4.72 0.17 14.02
C VAL A 81 4.95 1.67 14.20
N THR A 82 5.76 2.27 13.33
CA THR A 82 6.22 3.66 13.48
C THR A 82 5.18 4.64 12.97
N ASP A 83 4.74 4.47 11.73
CA ASP A 83 3.95 5.48 11.02
C ASP A 83 2.44 5.30 11.22
N ILE A 84 1.96 4.06 11.34
CA ILE A 84 0.52 3.79 11.54
C ILE A 84 0.17 3.75 13.03
N CYS A 85 0.93 3.00 13.84
CA CYS A 85 0.64 2.87 15.28
C CYS A 85 1.28 3.98 16.13
N GLY A 86 2.27 4.72 15.62
CA GLY A 86 2.94 5.80 16.35
C GLY A 86 3.79 5.32 17.53
N ILE A 87 4.21 4.05 17.54
CA ILE A 87 4.99 3.45 18.63
C ILE A 87 6.48 3.74 18.36
N LYS A 88 7.13 4.38 19.33
CA LYS A 88 8.55 4.77 19.28
C LYS A 88 9.43 3.86 20.13
#